data_AF-A0A8H6P778-F1
#
_entry.id   AF-A0A8H6P778-F1
#
_cell.length_a   1.000
_cell.length_b   1.000
_cell.length_c   1.000
_cell.angle_alpha   90.00
_cell.angle_beta   90.00
_cell.angle_gamma   90.00
#
_symmetry.space_group_name_H-M   'P 1'
#
loop_
_entity.id
_entity.type
_entity.pdbx_description
1 polymer ?
#
loop_
_entity_poly.entity_id
_entity_poly.type
_entity_poly.pdbx_seq_one_letter_code
_entity_poly.pdbx_strand_id
1 'polypeptide(L)'
;MKLDRANPQPFYHYINNTWTPIRRSTDIPKNPSTSNFYEHPSKNVPRIRLTTWNIDFQTSMGRERMAAALEYLSHQHSTQHDEQTPSIIFLQEMVESDLQLIQEAGWVQERFFITDISSDHWRGSYGTTTVIDKRLVVTGVFWVPYSSSRMERDGLFVDVDVDVDASRPGAEGDPKDASYGCAIHTSRALSLTRPFAPYSYISPRASCMGLALRLPRRMRMMMRARASIRRQPPMRLF
;
A
#
# COMPACT_ATOMS: atom_id res chain seq x y z
N MET A 1 0.43 8.27 -19.93
CA MET A 1 -0.41 7.39 -19.08
C MET A 1 -1.07 6.31 -19.93
N LYS A 2 -1.04 5.03 -19.52
CA LYS A 2 -1.76 3.93 -20.20
C LYS A 2 -3.00 3.53 -19.40
N LEU A 3 -4.19 3.69 -19.98
CA LEU A 3 -5.45 3.28 -19.36
C LEU A 3 -5.55 1.76 -19.21
N ASP A 4 -6.23 1.31 -18.16
CA ASP A 4 -6.48 -0.10 -17.79
C ASP A 4 -5.22 -0.96 -17.70
N ARG A 5 -4.08 -0.33 -17.45
CA ARG A 5 -2.78 -0.98 -17.31
C ARG A 5 -2.04 -0.41 -16.11
N ALA A 6 -1.16 -1.21 -15.52
CA ALA A 6 -0.25 -0.75 -14.48
C ALA A 6 0.68 0.32 -15.04
N ASN A 7 0.72 1.47 -14.36
CA ASN A 7 1.67 2.55 -14.57
C ASN A 7 2.54 2.59 -13.30
N PRO A 8 3.77 2.05 -13.34
CA PRO A 8 4.68 2.13 -12.19
C PRO A 8 5.00 3.57 -11.82
N GLN A 9 5.03 3.88 -10.53
CA GLN A 9 5.44 5.18 -10.01
C GLN A 9 6.42 5.00 -8.85
N PRO A 10 7.28 6.00 -8.55
CA PRO A 10 8.03 5.98 -7.30
C PRO A 10 7.10 6.15 -6.11
N PHE A 11 7.63 5.87 -4.92
CA PHE A 11 7.12 6.35 -3.66
C PHE A 11 8.23 7.13 -2.95
N TYR A 12 7.93 7.81 -1.86
CA TYR A 12 8.80 8.82 -1.29
C TYR A 12 9.20 8.48 0.12
N HIS A 13 10.49 8.68 0.40
CA HIS A 13 11.10 8.54 1.70
C HIS A 13 11.63 9.89 2.16
N TYR A 14 11.21 10.35 3.33
CA TYR A 14 11.77 11.54 3.94
C TYR A 14 13.12 11.23 4.58
N ILE A 15 14.18 11.83 4.06
CA ILE A 15 15.56 11.70 4.54
C ILE A 15 16.31 13.00 4.27
N ASN A 16 17.20 13.41 5.18
CA ASN A 16 17.98 14.66 5.05
C ASN A 16 17.09 15.89 4.75
N ASN A 17 15.96 16.00 5.45
CA ASN A 17 14.98 17.07 5.30
C ASN A 17 14.37 17.20 3.89
N THR A 18 14.34 16.11 3.12
CA THR A 18 13.75 16.11 1.78
C THR A 18 13.04 14.80 1.46
N TRP A 19 11.93 14.89 0.72
CA TRP A 19 11.22 13.73 0.19
C TRP A 19 11.93 13.21 -1.06
N THR A 20 12.61 12.06 -0.93
CA THR A 20 13.39 11.46 -2.01
C THR A 20 12.57 10.33 -2.67
N PRO A 21 12.47 10.29 -4.00
CA PRO A 21 11.78 9.21 -4.70
C PRO A 21 12.60 7.90 -4.66
N ILE A 22 11.94 6.80 -4.34
CA ILE A 22 12.47 5.44 -4.32
C ILE A 22 11.51 4.48 -5.04
N ARG A 23 12.02 3.33 -5.51
CA ARG A 23 11.21 2.33 -6.24
C ARG A 23 11.02 1.04 -5.47
N ARG A 24 11.95 0.73 -4.58
CA ARG A 24 11.86 -0.35 -3.59
C ARG A 24 12.46 0.13 -2.28
N SER A 25 11.97 -0.40 -1.17
CA SER A 25 12.52 -0.07 0.15
C SER A 25 13.97 -0.56 0.30
N THR A 26 14.33 -1.63 -0.43
CA THR A 26 15.71 -2.14 -0.50
C THR A 26 16.71 -1.20 -1.18
N ASP A 27 16.23 -0.20 -1.92
CA ASP A 27 17.08 0.76 -2.62
C ASP A 27 17.60 1.86 -1.66
N ILE A 28 17.07 1.92 -0.42
CA ILE A 28 17.48 2.90 0.59
C ILE A 28 18.91 2.57 1.05
N PRO A 29 19.88 3.50 0.92
CA PRO A 29 21.24 3.27 1.38
C PRO A 29 21.28 2.97 2.87
N LYS A 30 21.92 1.85 3.26
CA LYS A 30 22.20 1.54 4.66
C LYS A 30 23.29 2.49 5.16
N ASN A 31 22.91 3.58 5.81
CA ASN A 31 23.88 4.49 6.42
C ASN A 31 24.19 4.01 7.86
N PRO A 32 25.44 3.64 8.18
CA PRO A 32 25.82 3.13 9.50
C PRO A 32 25.69 4.14 10.65
N SER A 33 25.49 5.43 10.34
CA SER A 33 25.44 6.52 11.34
C SER A 33 24.02 6.95 11.75
N THR A 34 22.97 6.30 11.23
CA THR A 34 21.59 6.65 11.56
C THR A 34 21.11 5.79 12.73
N SER A 35 21.15 6.37 13.92
CA SER A 35 20.82 5.76 15.20
C SER A 35 19.43 5.11 15.26
N ASN A 36 19.42 3.81 15.54
CA ASN A 36 18.58 3.07 16.51
C ASN A 36 17.04 3.16 16.51
N PHE A 37 16.36 3.87 15.61
CA PHE A 37 14.88 3.89 15.58
C PHE A 37 14.22 3.24 14.36
N TYR A 38 15.00 2.88 13.35
CA TYR A 38 14.49 2.14 12.20
C TYR A 38 14.88 0.68 12.36
N GLU A 39 14.07 -0.07 13.11
CA GLU A 39 14.08 -1.52 13.00
C GLU A 39 14.05 -1.86 11.51
N HIS A 40 15.06 -2.59 11.07
CA HIS A 40 15.20 -2.97 9.67
C HIS A 40 13.86 -3.50 9.15
N PRO A 41 13.46 -3.13 7.91
CA PRO A 41 12.25 -3.65 7.31
C PRO A 41 12.18 -5.16 7.51
N SER A 42 11.27 -5.61 8.37
CA SER A 42 11.17 -7.01 8.73
C SER A 42 10.36 -7.66 7.65
N LYS A 43 10.85 -8.80 7.16
CA LYS A 43 10.02 -9.66 6.34
C LYS A 43 9.00 -10.39 7.19
N ASN A 44 9.36 -10.75 8.43
CA ASN A 44 8.45 -11.44 9.36
C ASN A 44 7.44 -10.46 9.94
N VAL A 45 6.29 -10.33 9.27
CA VAL A 45 5.20 -9.42 9.63
C VAL A 45 3.93 -10.24 9.80
N PRO A 46 3.62 -10.72 11.01
CA PRO A 46 2.46 -11.60 11.23
C PRO A 46 1.13 -10.87 11.08
N ARG A 47 1.13 -9.54 11.22
CA ARG A 47 -0.05 -8.67 11.21
C ARG A 47 0.29 -7.33 10.58
N ILE A 48 -0.67 -6.78 9.82
CA ILE A 48 -0.63 -5.42 9.31
C ILE A 48 -1.94 -4.74 9.70
N ARG A 49 -1.86 -3.51 10.24
CA ARG A 49 -3.02 -2.66 10.47
C ARG A 49 -3.37 -1.93 9.18
N LEU A 50 -4.64 -2.04 8.76
CA LEU A 50 -5.14 -1.34 7.60
C LEU A 50 -6.15 -0.28 8.00
N THR A 51 -5.83 0.97 7.66
CA THR A 51 -6.74 2.10 7.83
C THR A 51 -7.15 2.60 6.45
N THR A 52 -8.43 2.82 6.23
CA THR A 52 -8.93 3.48 5.02
C THR A 52 -9.86 4.61 5.41
N TRP A 53 -9.65 5.78 4.80
CA TRP A 53 -10.46 6.94 5.09
C TRP A 53 -10.67 7.78 3.83
N ASN A 54 -11.93 7.97 3.46
CA ASN A 54 -12.32 9.02 2.54
C ASN A 54 -12.41 10.34 3.32
N ILE A 55 -11.51 11.28 3.03
CA ILE A 55 -11.41 12.56 3.74
C ILE A 55 -12.41 13.59 3.18
N ASP A 56 -13.07 13.30 2.07
CA ASP A 56 -14.12 14.13 1.45
C ASP A 56 -13.68 15.59 1.24
N PHE A 57 -13.01 15.85 0.10
CA PHE A 57 -12.59 17.20 -0.27
C PHE A 57 -13.75 18.16 -0.56
N GLN A 58 -14.98 17.66 -0.74
CA GLN A 58 -16.12 18.51 -1.09
C GLN A 58 -16.65 19.28 0.13
N THR A 59 -16.35 18.80 1.33
CA THR A 59 -16.73 19.46 2.58
C THR A 59 -15.83 20.66 2.87
N SER A 60 -16.45 21.76 3.32
CA SER A 60 -15.76 23.00 3.71
C SER A 60 -14.70 22.79 4.80
N MET A 61 -13.77 23.75 4.92
CA MET A 61 -12.66 23.70 5.89
C MET A 61 -11.73 22.50 5.66
N GLY A 62 -11.39 22.23 4.40
CA GLY A 62 -10.60 21.06 4.01
C GLY A 62 -9.27 20.96 4.75
N ARG A 63 -8.53 22.07 4.85
CA ARG A 63 -7.22 22.11 5.51
C ARG A 63 -7.33 21.79 7.00
N GLU A 64 -8.27 22.40 7.72
CA GLU A 64 -8.50 22.20 9.14
C GLU A 64 -8.96 20.77 9.43
N ARG A 65 -9.85 20.24 8.59
CA ARG A 65 -10.33 18.85 8.69
C ARG A 65 -9.20 17.85 8.48
N MET A 66 -8.34 18.08 7.48
CA MET A 66 -7.21 17.21 7.23
C MET A 66 -6.17 17.30 8.36
N ALA A 67 -5.91 18.49 8.89
CA ALA A 67 -5.04 18.66 10.07
C ALA A 67 -5.58 17.87 11.28
N ALA A 68 -6.87 18.00 11.59
CA ALA A 68 -7.52 17.25 12.66
C ALA A 68 -7.53 15.73 12.39
N ALA A 69 -7.69 15.30 11.14
CA ALA A 69 -7.60 13.90 10.76
C ALA A 69 -6.19 13.33 10.98
N LEU A 70 -5.14 14.08 10.63
CA LEU A 70 -3.74 13.70 10.88
C LEU A 70 -3.42 13.63 12.37
N GLU A 71 -3.92 14.59 13.16
CA GLU A 71 -3.79 14.57 14.61
C GLU A 71 -4.46 13.32 15.21
N TYR A 72 -5.68 13.01 14.77
CA TYR A 72 -6.38 11.80 15.19
C TYR A 72 -5.61 10.53 14.83
N LEU A 73 -5.13 10.42 13.59
CA LEU A 73 -4.34 9.26 13.12
C LEU A 73 -3.04 9.13 13.93
N SER A 74 -2.34 10.23 14.18
CA SER A 74 -1.14 10.25 15.03
C SER A 74 -1.46 9.74 16.43
N HIS A 75 -2.51 10.26 17.06
CA HIS A 75 -2.94 9.82 18.39
C HIS A 75 -3.30 8.33 18.43
N GLN A 76 -4.00 7.81 17.42
CA GLN A 76 -4.28 6.38 17.30
C GLN A 76 -3.01 5.54 17.18
N HIS A 77 -1.97 6.05 16.53
CA HIS A 77 -0.69 5.36 16.38
C HIS A 77 0.20 5.44 17.61
N SER A 78 -0.02 6.41 18.50
CA SER A 78 0.75 6.59 19.74
C SER A 78 0.09 5.95 20.96
N THR A 79 -1.24 5.79 20.97
CA THR A 79 -1.99 5.27 22.14
C THR A 79 -2.32 3.80 22.06
N GLN A 80 -2.32 3.21 20.86
CA GLN A 80 -2.57 1.78 20.72
C GLN A 80 -1.34 0.98 21.14
N HIS A 81 -1.51 0.09 22.12
CA HIS A 81 -0.49 -0.82 22.66
C HIS A 81 0.14 -1.80 21.65
N ASP A 82 -0.34 -1.82 20.40
CA ASP A 82 0.17 -2.67 19.31
C ASP A 82 1.23 -1.91 18.50
N GLU A 83 2.23 -1.33 19.19
CA GLU A 83 3.33 -0.60 18.56
C GLU A 83 4.10 -1.48 17.56
N GLN A 84 4.07 -2.80 17.76
CA GLN A 84 4.73 -3.79 16.91
C GLN A 84 4.02 -4.05 15.59
N THR A 85 2.73 -3.72 15.44
CA THR A 85 2.01 -3.95 14.19
C THR A 85 2.27 -2.79 13.21
N PRO A 86 2.93 -3.04 12.06
CA PRO A 86 3.06 -2.02 11.01
C PRO A 86 1.71 -1.67 10.40
N SER A 87 1.60 -0.42 9.94
CA SER A 87 0.34 0.14 9.48
C SER A 87 0.41 0.63 8.04
N ILE A 88 -0.68 0.48 7.31
CA ILE A 88 -0.87 1.08 5.98
C ILE A 88 -2.17 1.89 6.05
N ILE A 89 -2.08 3.15 5.65
CA ILE A 89 -3.20 4.10 5.67
C ILE A 89 -3.50 4.51 4.25
N PHE A 90 -4.74 4.29 3.83
CA PHE A 90 -5.27 4.73 2.56
C PHE A 90 -6.16 5.94 2.73
N LEU A 91 -5.85 7.00 2.00
CA LEU A 91 -6.63 8.22 1.99
C LEU A 91 -7.23 8.44 0.61
N GLN A 92 -8.53 8.76 0.56
CA GLN A 92 -9.26 9.03 -0.68
C GLN A 92 -9.92 10.39 -0.65
N GLU A 93 -10.22 10.92 -1.85
CA GLU A 93 -10.84 12.22 -2.03
C GLU A 93 -10.01 13.33 -1.41
N MET A 94 -8.71 13.27 -1.69
CA MET A 94 -7.69 14.20 -1.25
C MET A 94 -7.48 15.29 -2.28
N VAL A 95 -7.12 16.49 -1.85
CA VAL A 95 -6.61 17.57 -2.70
C VAL A 95 -5.13 17.83 -2.45
N GLU A 96 -4.49 18.64 -3.30
CA GLU A 96 -3.05 18.89 -3.22
C GLU A 96 -2.61 19.53 -1.90
N SER A 97 -3.42 20.41 -1.30
CA SER A 97 -3.14 20.98 0.03
C SER A 97 -3.08 19.93 1.13
N ASP A 98 -3.79 18.80 0.97
CA ASP A 98 -3.76 17.71 1.94
C ASP A 98 -2.44 16.93 1.84
N LEU A 99 -1.89 16.77 0.63
CA LEU A 99 -0.56 16.20 0.43
C LEU A 99 0.52 17.05 1.08
N GLN A 100 0.38 18.38 1.08
CA GLN A 100 1.30 19.28 1.77
C GLN A 100 1.24 19.04 3.29
N LEU A 101 0.04 18.94 3.87
CA LEU A 101 -0.11 18.63 5.31
C LEU A 101 0.49 17.27 5.68
N ILE A 102 0.30 16.24 4.85
CA ILE A 102 0.90 14.92 5.05
C ILE A 102 2.44 15.02 5.02
N GLN A 103 2.99 15.77 4.07
CA GLN A 103 4.43 15.97 3.93
C GLN A 103 5.04 16.74 5.10
N GLU A 104 4.29 17.66 5.70
CA GLU A 104 4.71 18.49 6.85
C GLU A 104 4.57 17.75 8.20
N ALA A 105 3.78 16.69 8.27
CA ALA A 105 3.54 15.95 9.50
C ALA A 105 4.78 15.16 9.95
N GLY A 106 5.43 15.58 11.04
CA GLY A 106 6.66 14.97 11.56
C GLY A 106 6.54 13.46 11.81
N TRP A 107 5.43 12.99 12.39
CA TRP A 107 5.20 11.56 12.62
C TRP A 107 5.12 10.74 11.32
N VAL A 108 4.66 11.36 10.22
CA VAL A 108 4.64 10.74 8.88
C VAL A 108 6.06 10.70 8.32
N GLN A 109 6.76 11.84 8.33
CA GLN A 109 8.16 11.94 7.89
C GLN A 109 9.06 10.90 8.58
N GLU A 110 8.88 10.72 9.88
CA GLU A 110 9.64 9.77 10.69
C GLU A 110 9.28 8.33 10.34
N ARG A 111 8.00 7.95 10.41
CA ARG A 111 7.61 6.54 10.44
C ARG A 111 7.09 5.96 9.14
N PHE A 112 6.81 6.79 8.14
CA PHE A 112 6.10 6.36 6.93
C PHE A 112 6.80 6.75 5.63
N PHE A 113 6.61 5.91 4.62
CA PHE A 113 6.69 6.29 3.22
C PHE A 113 5.35 6.86 2.75
N ILE A 114 5.36 7.67 1.71
CA ILE A 114 4.14 8.16 1.04
C ILE A 114 4.21 7.89 -0.46
N THR A 115 3.08 7.60 -1.10
CA THR A 115 3.06 7.30 -2.54
C THR A 115 3.10 8.55 -3.42
N ASP A 116 2.66 9.69 -2.90
CA ASP A 116 2.45 10.92 -3.66
C ASP A 116 2.86 12.15 -2.85
N ILE A 117 3.65 13.04 -3.46
CA ILE A 117 4.02 14.37 -2.91
C ILE A 117 3.38 15.53 -3.69
N SER A 118 2.76 15.23 -4.83
CA SER A 118 2.06 16.15 -5.71
C SER A 118 0.87 15.43 -6.35
N SER A 119 0.00 16.19 -7.00
CA SER A 119 -1.16 15.67 -7.73
C SER A 119 -0.81 15.14 -9.14
N ASP A 120 0.47 15.05 -9.51
CA ASP A 120 0.92 14.71 -10.87
C ASP A 120 0.46 13.34 -11.37
N HIS A 121 0.25 12.39 -10.44
CA HIS A 121 -0.24 11.04 -10.77
C HIS A 121 -1.76 10.94 -10.72
N TRP A 122 -2.47 11.99 -10.27
CA TRP A 122 -3.92 12.02 -10.24
C TRP A 122 -4.46 12.46 -11.59
N ARG A 123 -5.60 11.88 -11.99
CA ARG A 123 -6.26 12.25 -13.24
C ARG A 123 -7.16 13.47 -13.13
N GLY A 124 -7.56 13.82 -11.91
CA GLY A 124 -8.52 14.88 -11.65
C GLY A 124 -8.01 15.86 -10.60
N SER A 125 -8.88 16.77 -10.19
CA SER A 125 -8.59 17.76 -9.14
C SER A 125 -8.49 17.15 -7.73
N TYR A 126 -8.68 15.84 -7.61
CA TYR A 126 -8.60 15.08 -6.37
C TYR A 126 -8.16 13.65 -6.67
N GLY A 127 -7.65 12.96 -5.65
CA GLY A 127 -7.18 11.60 -5.83
C GLY A 127 -7.03 10.82 -4.54
N THR A 128 -6.09 9.88 -4.57
CA THR A 128 -5.79 8.98 -3.47
C THR A 128 -4.31 8.99 -3.18
N THR A 129 -3.95 8.75 -1.92
CA THR A 129 -2.55 8.52 -1.51
C THR A 129 -2.50 7.39 -0.49
N THR A 130 -1.34 6.75 -0.38
CA THR A 130 -1.08 5.72 0.62
C THR A 130 0.11 6.11 1.47
N VAL A 131 -0.06 5.98 2.78
CA VAL A 131 0.97 6.19 3.79
C VAL A 131 1.35 4.82 4.36
N ILE A 132 2.62 4.41 4.24
CA ILE A 132 3.08 3.03 4.41
C ILE A 132 4.16 2.98 5.49
N ASP A 133 3.98 2.19 6.55
CA ASP A 133 4.96 2.11 7.64
C ASP A 133 6.32 1.63 7.12
N LYS A 134 7.40 2.32 7.50
CA LYS A 134 8.76 2.07 7.00
C LYS A 134 9.31 0.69 7.40
N ARG A 135 8.70 0.02 8.39
CA ARG A 135 9.04 -1.36 8.76
C ARG A 135 8.62 -2.39 7.70
N LEU A 136 7.77 -2.00 6.75
CA LEU A 136 7.33 -2.85 5.66
C LEU A 136 8.30 -2.81 4.48
N VAL A 137 8.51 -3.98 3.86
CA VAL A 137 9.32 -4.10 2.66
C VAL A 137 8.46 -3.80 1.42
N VAL A 138 8.47 -2.54 0.97
CA VAL A 138 7.79 -2.14 -0.26
C VAL A 138 8.59 -2.55 -1.49
N THR A 139 8.00 -3.40 -2.33
CA THR A 139 8.64 -3.96 -3.53
C THR A 139 8.22 -3.26 -4.83
N GLY A 140 7.13 -2.50 -4.79
CA GLY A 140 6.66 -1.69 -5.90
C GLY A 140 5.42 -0.87 -5.57
N VAL A 141 5.22 0.20 -6.32
CA VAL A 141 4.00 1.01 -6.33
C VAL A 141 3.61 1.26 -7.78
N PHE A 142 2.34 1.08 -8.09
CA PHE A 142 1.81 1.38 -9.41
C PHE A 142 0.35 1.78 -9.31
N TRP A 143 -0.11 2.51 -10.32
CA TRP A 143 -1.51 2.91 -10.41
C TRP A 143 -2.13 2.44 -11.72
N VAL A 144 -3.43 2.21 -11.70
CA VAL A 144 -4.22 1.72 -12.83
C VAL A 144 -5.37 2.68 -13.09
N PRO A 145 -5.23 3.59 -14.07
CA PRO A 145 -6.29 4.49 -14.44
C PRO A 145 -7.37 3.77 -15.22
N TYR A 146 -8.62 3.82 -14.75
CA TYR A 146 -9.72 3.12 -15.40
C TYR A 146 -10.24 3.91 -16.61
N SER A 147 -10.25 3.30 -17.79
CA SER A 147 -10.81 3.93 -18.99
C SER A 147 -12.31 4.18 -18.88
N SER A 148 -13.02 3.31 -18.14
CA SER A 148 -14.46 3.38 -17.94
C SER A 148 -14.89 4.39 -16.88
N SER A 149 -13.95 5.03 -16.18
CA SER A 149 -14.29 5.96 -15.09
C SER A 149 -14.69 7.32 -15.63
N ARG A 150 -15.90 7.77 -15.28
CA ARG A 150 -16.41 9.12 -15.56
C ARG A 150 -15.98 10.17 -14.52
N MET A 151 -15.46 9.71 -13.38
CA MET A 151 -15.03 10.57 -12.26
C MET A 151 -13.52 10.46 -12.06
N GLU A 152 -12.77 10.16 -13.13
CA GLU A 152 -11.30 10.14 -13.11
C GLU A 152 -10.67 9.16 -12.10
N ARG A 153 -11.48 8.26 -11.51
CA ARG A 153 -11.02 7.18 -10.62
C ARG A 153 -9.95 6.30 -11.25
N ASP A 154 -9.04 5.87 -10.40
CA ASP A 154 -8.00 4.88 -10.66
C ASP A 154 -7.95 3.86 -9.50
N GLY A 155 -7.03 2.92 -9.57
CA GLY A 155 -6.62 2.11 -8.43
C GLY A 155 -5.15 2.33 -8.16
N LEU A 156 -4.82 2.68 -6.92
CA LEU A 156 -3.44 2.74 -6.42
C LEU A 156 -3.10 1.41 -5.75
N PHE A 157 -1.95 0.85 -6.10
CA PHE A 157 -1.46 -0.44 -5.62
C PHE A 157 -0.08 -0.29 -4.99
N VAL A 158 0.07 -0.90 -3.83
CA VAL A 158 1.33 -1.02 -3.11
C VAL A 158 1.62 -2.51 -2.90
N ASP A 159 2.76 -2.96 -3.39
CA ASP A 159 3.22 -4.34 -3.23
C ASP A 159 4.16 -4.41 -2.03
N VAL A 160 3.76 -5.15 -0.99
CA VAL A 160 4.55 -5.36 0.23
C VAL A 160 4.97 -6.83 0.32
N ASP A 161 6.25 -7.07 0.62
CA ASP A 161 6.78 -8.40 0.93
C ASP A 161 6.49 -8.73 2.40
N VAL A 162 5.68 -9.76 2.61
CA VAL A 162 5.39 -10.33 3.93
C VAL A 162 5.88 -11.78 3.94
N ASP A 163 6.90 -12.04 4.71
CA ASP A 163 7.34 -13.39 5.05
C ASP A 163 6.52 -13.86 6.24
N VAL A 164 5.77 -14.92 6.02
CA VAL A 164 5.01 -15.57 7.08
C VAL A 164 5.81 -16.82 7.40
N ASP A 165 6.54 -16.79 8.51
CA ASP A 165 7.32 -17.91 9.01
C ASP A 165 6.60 -19.25 8.73
N ALA A 166 7.13 -20.01 7.77
CA ALA A 166 6.62 -21.32 7.39
C ALA A 166 6.93 -22.39 8.46
N SER A 167 7.53 -22.00 9.59
CA SER A 167 7.89 -22.83 10.74
C SER A 167 6.68 -23.24 11.59
N ARG A 168 5.59 -23.68 10.94
CA ARG A 168 4.68 -24.62 11.58
C ARG A 168 5.24 -26.04 11.39
N PRO A 169 5.45 -26.81 12.47
CA PRO A 169 5.84 -28.21 12.34
C PRO A 169 4.69 -28.97 11.70
N GLY A 170 4.84 -29.36 10.42
CA GLY A 170 3.83 -30.15 9.70
C GLY A 170 3.91 -30.10 8.18
N ALA A 171 4.70 -29.22 7.57
CA ALA A 171 4.92 -29.22 6.11
C ALA A 171 6.32 -29.74 5.80
N GLU A 172 6.44 -31.06 5.66
CA GLU A 172 7.62 -31.71 5.08
C GLU A 172 7.65 -31.39 3.58
N GLY A 173 8.32 -30.31 3.23
CA GLY A 173 8.45 -29.83 1.86
C GLY A 173 9.52 -28.74 1.78
N ASP A 174 10.56 -29.02 1.00
CA ASP A 174 11.75 -28.21 0.69
C ASP A 174 11.53 -26.67 0.80
N PRO A 175 12.22 -25.95 1.73
CA PRO A 175 12.02 -24.53 1.94
C PRO A 175 12.74 -23.74 0.84
N LYS A 176 12.00 -23.35 -0.19
CA LYS A 176 12.44 -22.33 -1.15
C LYS A 176 11.68 -21.04 -0.87
N ASP A 177 12.37 -20.08 -0.25
CA ASP A 177 12.11 -18.63 -0.26
C ASP A 177 10.75 -18.22 -0.86
N ALA A 178 9.67 -18.45 -0.13
CA ALA A 178 8.34 -18.04 -0.55
C ALA A 178 8.07 -16.63 -0.04
N SER A 179 8.55 -15.62 -0.77
CA SER A 179 8.09 -14.24 -0.55
C SER A 179 6.65 -14.10 -1.07
N TYR A 180 5.72 -13.80 -0.17
CA TYR A 180 4.34 -13.56 -0.53
C TYR A 180 4.14 -12.06 -0.75
N GLY A 181 4.07 -11.63 -2.01
CA GLY A 181 3.71 -10.26 -2.36
C GLY A 181 2.22 -10.02 -2.12
N CYS A 182 1.88 -9.12 -1.21
CA CYS A 182 0.51 -8.67 -1.00
C CYS A 182 0.29 -7.34 -1.74
N ALA A 183 -0.56 -7.36 -2.77
CA ALA A 183 -1.03 -6.15 -3.44
C ALA A 183 -2.28 -5.65 -2.72
N ILE A 184 -2.19 -4.49 -2.07
CA ILE A 184 -3.35 -3.90 -1.39
C ILE A 184 -3.98 -2.84 -2.29
N HIS A 185 -5.31 -2.91 -2.43
CA HIS A 185 -6.09 -2.14 -3.40
C HIS A 185 -7.06 -1.20 -2.70
N THR A 186 -7.10 0.05 -3.15
CA THR A 186 -8.21 0.96 -2.89
C THR A 186 -9.02 1.16 -4.15
N SER A 187 -10.27 0.74 -4.11
CA SER A 187 -11.30 1.34 -4.96
C SER A 187 -12.60 1.33 -4.18
N ARG A 188 -13.29 2.47 -4.12
CA ARG A 188 -14.72 2.43 -3.89
C ARG A 188 -15.40 2.97 -5.13
N ALA A 189 -15.87 2.04 -5.95
CA ALA A 189 -17.01 2.26 -6.81
C ALA A 189 -18.28 2.03 -5.97
N LEU A 190 -19.30 2.85 -6.23
CA LEU A 190 -20.65 2.88 -5.66
C LEU A 190 -20.80 3.73 -4.39
N SER A 191 -21.19 4.98 -4.65
CA SER A 191 -22.23 5.69 -3.88
C SER A 191 -23.20 4.69 -3.26
N LEU A 192 -23.23 4.65 -1.93
CA LEU A 192 -24.42 4.50 -1.11
C LEU A 192 -24.04 4.89 0.32
N THR A 193 -24.73 5.90 0.79
CA THR A 193 -24.75 6.47 2.14
C THR A 193 -24.65 5.41 3.24
N ARG A 194 -23.61 5.52 4.08
CA ARG A 194 -23.62 5.27 5.54
C ARG A 194 -22.20 5.47 6.12
N PRO A 195 -22.05 6.27 7.19
CA PRO A 195 -20.78 6.36 7.92
C PRO A 195 -20.77 5.28 9.01
N PHE A 196 -19.92 4.23 8.94
CA PHE A 196 -19.69 3.38 10.12
C PHE A 196 -18.36 2.61 10.10
N ALA A 197 -17.74 2.59 11.29
CA ALA A 197 -16.74 1.69 11.89
C ALA A 197 -15.32 1.66 11.27
N PRO A 198 -14.28 2.13 11.99
CA PRO A 198 -12.92 2.25 11.48
C PRO A 198 -12.03 1.06 11.82
N TYR A 199 -12.45 -0.21 11.66
CA TYR A 199 -11.51 -1.33 11.88
C TYR A 199 -11.81 -2.53 10.99
N SER A 200 -10.79 -3.01 10.28
CA SER A 200 -10.81 -4.33 9.63
C SER A 200 -9.44 -4.98 9.88
N TYR A 201 -9.43 -6.03 10.70
CA TYR A 201 -8.25 -6.87 10.92
C TYR A 201 -8.21 -7.94 9.83
N ILE A 202 -7.13 -7.99 9.06
CA ILE A 202 -6.90 -9.07 8.10
C ILE A 202 -5.98 -10.09 8.77
N SER A 203 -6.50 -11.30 9.01
CA SER A 203 -5.66 -12.44 9.42
C SER A 203 -5.04 -13.08 8.17
N PRO A 204 -3.74 -13.41 8.17
CA PRO A 204 -3.08 -14.12 7.06
C PRO A 204 -3.67 -15.52 6.78
N ARG A 205 -4.55 -16.05 7.65
CA ARG A 205 -5.27 -17.31 7.42
C ARG A 205 -6.31 -17.24 6.30
N ALA A 206 -6.64 -16.06 5.80
CA ALA A 206 -7.30 -15.96 4.51
C ALA A 206 -6.27 -16.29 3.43
N SER A 207 -6.16 -17.58 3.09
CA SER A 207 -5.57 -18.04 1.83
C SER A 207 -5.97 -17.05 0.74
N CYS A 208 -5.04 -16.60 -0.11
CA CYS A 208 -5.21 -15.63 -1.18
C CYS A 208 -6.31 -16.02 -2.19
N MET A 209 -7.56 -16.10 -1.74
CA MET A 209 -8.75 -15.85 -2.50
C MET A 209 -8.96 -14.35 -2.34
N GLY A 210 -8.47 -13.61 -3.33
CA GLY A 210 -8.65 -12.18 -3.39
C GLY A 210 -10.09 -11.82 -3.03
N LEU A 211 -10.24 -10.74 -2.26
CA LEU A 211 -11.53 -10.07 -2.08
C LEU A 211 -11.90 -9.41 -3.42
N ALA A 212 -12.19 -10.24 -4.41
CA ALA A 212 -12.77 -9.84 -5.68
C ALA A 212 -14.25 -9.57 -5.43
N LEU A 213 -14.55 -8.40 -4.86
CA LEU A 213 -15.89 -7.83 -4.96
C LEU A 213 -16.14 -7.56 -6.46
N ARG A 214 -16.82 -8.53 -7.10
CA ARG A 214 -17.36 -8.55 -8.47
C ARG A 214 -16.73 -7.57 -9.47
N LEU A 215 -15.49 -7.84 -9.88
CA LEU A 215 -14.94 -7.24 -11.11
C LEU A 215 -15.49 -7.95 -12.37
N PRO A 216 -15.72 -7.23 -13.48
CA PRO A 216 -16.11 -7.82 -14.78
C PRO A 216 -15.10 -8.88 -15.25
N ARG A 217 -15.60 -9.94 -15.91
CA ARG A 217 -14.83 -11.14 -16.31
C ARG A 217 -13.50 -10.87 -17.05
N ARG A 218 -13.34 -9.70 -17.70
CA ARG A 218 -12.09 -9.32 -18.40
C ARG A 218 -10.91 -9.00 -17.49
N MET A 219 -11.14 -8.65 -16.22
CA MET A 219 -10.06 -8.26 -15.29
C MET A 219 -9.42 -9.45 -14.57
N ARG A 220 -10.10 -10.62 -14.51
CA ARG A 220 -9.56 -11.86 -13.93
C ARG A 220 -8.37 -12.44 -14.71
N MET A 221 -8.24 -12.10 -16.00
CA MET A 221 -7.21 -12.68 -16.87
C MET A 221 -5.81 -12.09 -16.65
N MET A 222 -5.70 -10.88 -16.10
CA MET A 222 -4.40 -10.21 -15.93
C MET A 222 -3.64 -10.65 -14.67
N MET A 223 -4.29 -11.25 -13.67
CA MET A 223 -3.62 -11.73 -12.45
C MET A 223 -3.00 -13.13 -12.55
N ARG A 224 -3.12 -13.83 -13.70
CA ARG A 224 -2.53 -15.18 -13.89
C ARG A 224 -1.25 -15.22 -14.75
N ALA A 225 -0.76 -14.09 -15.24
CA ALA A 225 0.38 -14.07 -16.15
C ALA A 225 1.69 -13.66 -15.46
N ARG A 226 2.16 -14.47 -14.50
CA ARG A 226 3.59 -14.54 -14.09
C ARG A 226 3.83 -15.80 -13.26
N ALA A 227 3.66 -16.95 -13.91
CA ALA A 227 4.25 -18.21 -13.47
C ALA A 227 4.99 -18.82 -14.66
N SER A 228 6.20 -19.27 -14.38
CA SER A 228 7.28 -19.70 -15.29
C SER A 228 6.85 -20.58 -16.47
N ILE A 229 7.34 -20.24 -17.67
CA ILE A 229 7.45 -21.17 -18.80
C ILE A 229 8.66 -22.07 -18.53
N ARG A 230 8.43 -23.35 -18.24
CA ARG A 230 9.43 -24.41 -18.43
C ARG A 230 8.87 -25.46 -19.39
N ARG A 231 9.53 -25.60 -20.53
CA ARG A 231 9.36 -26.74 -21.45
C ARG A 231 9.99 -27.98 -20.79
N GLN A 232 9.26 -29.08 -20.71
CA GLN A 232 9.84 -30.40 -20.44
C GLN A 232 10.38 -31.01 -21.75
N PRO A 233 11.45 -31.82 -21.72
CA PRO A 233 11.85 -32.65 -22.86
C PRO A 233 11.06 -33.97 -22.87
N PRO A 234 10.87 -34.61 -24.04
CA PRO A 234 10.18 -35.90 -24.11
C PRO A 234 11.10 -37.03 -23.64
N MET A 235 10.59 -37.88 -22.74
CA MET A 235 11.19 -39.18 -22.44
C MET A 235 10.79 -40.20 -23.50
N ARG A 236 11.77 -41.07 -23.81
CA ARG A 236 11.70 -42.20 -24.74
C ARG A 236 10.66 -43.24 -24.28
N LEU A 237 10.00 -43.86 -25.25
CA LEU A 237 9.26 -45.11 -25.09
C LEU A 237 10.06 -46.22 -25.77
N PHE A 238 10.32 -47.29 -25.00
CA PHE A 238 10.87 -48.61 -25.33
C PHE A 238 12.21 -48.68 -26.08
#